data_AF-Q9JZE7-F1
#
_entry.id   AF-Q9JZE7-F1
#
_cell.length_a   1.000
_cell.length_b   1.000
_cell.length_c   1.000
_cell.angle_alpha   90.00
_cell.angle_beta   90.00
_cell.angle_gamma   90.00
#
_symmetry.space_group_name_H-M   'P 1'
#
loop_
_entity.id
_entity.type
_entity.pdbx_description
1 polymer ?
#
loop_
_entity_poly.entity_id
_entity_poly.type
_entity_poly.pdbx_seq_one_letter_code
_entity_poly.pdbx_strand_id
1 'polypeptide(L)'
;MSLLKTVKMQAAVALTALALTACSSTTAPSATEIKVVEKAVMPTPPAALMVAPVRPNPPKDGKTATLLEHAAEFGGYVAELENQNQAWRDWAGNHSRKVGN
;
A
#
# COMPACT_ATOMS: atom_id res chain seq x y z
N MET A 1 12.04 -37.11 -47.87
CA MET A 1 12.20 -36.89 -46.41
C MET A 1 13.25 -35.83 -46.01
N SER A 2 14.04 -35.29 -46.95
CA SER A 2 15.10 -34.28 -46.64
C SER A 2 14.57 -32.83 -46.55
N LEU A 3 13.65 -32.42 -47.43
CA LEU A 3 13.13 -31.04 -47.47
C LEU A 3 12.26 -30.63 -46.27
N LEU A 4 11.47 -31.53 -45.68
CA LEU A 4 10.63 -31.16 -44.53
C LEU A 4 11.46 -30.96 -43.24
N LYS A 5 12.64 -31.57 -43.15
CA LYS A 5 13.52 -31.43 -41.98
C LYS A 5 14.25 -30.09 -42.00
N THR A 6 14.66 -29.62 -43.17
CA THR A 6 15.32 -28.31 -43.34
C THR A 6 14.35 -27.14 -43.12
N VAL A 7 13.11 -27.23 -43.59
CA VAL A 7 12.09 -26.18 -43.37
C VAL A 7 11.71 -26.04 -41.88
N LYS A 8 11.58 -27.16 -41.15
CA LYS A 8 11.32 -27.14 -39.70
C LYS A 8 12.48 -26.56 -38.90
N MET A 9 13.71 -26.85 -39.30
CA MET A 9 14.91 -26.30 -38.66
C MET A 9 15.04 -24.79 -38.90
N GLN A 10 14.76 -24.32 -40.12
CA GLN A 10 14.76 -22.89 -40.47
C GLN A 10 13.67 -22.11 -39.72
N ALA A 11 12.47 -22.67 -39.60
CA ALA A 11 11.37 -22.04 -38.85
C ALA A 11 11.67 -21.95 -37.34
N ALA A 12 12.30 -22.98 -36.76
CA ALA A 12 12.68 -22.98 -35.34
C ALA A 12 13.80 -21.98 -35.01
N VAL A 13 14.74 -21.78 -35.94
CA VAL A 13 15.83 -20.79 -35.80
C VAL A 13 15.31 -19.36 -35.96
N ALA A 14 14.34 -19.13 -36.85
CA ALA A 14 13.72 -17.81 -37.00
C ALA A 14 12.90 -17.40 -35.76
N LEU A 15 12.14 -18.32 -35.17
CA LEU A 15 11.33 -18.06 -33.96
C LEU A 15 12.19 -17.80 -32.71
N THR A 16 13.32 -18.48 -32.56
CA THR A 16 14.25 -18.25 -31.44
C THR A 16 15.01 -16.93 -31.58
N ALA A 17 15.37 -16.52 -32.80
CA ALA A 17 16.00 -15.22 -33.05
C ALA A 17 15.04 -14.03 -32.81
N LEU A 18 13.75 -14.16 -33.16
CA LEU A 18 12.72 -13.14 -32.89
C LEU A 18 12.40 -13.00 -31.39
N ALA A 19 12.45 -14.10 -30.62
CA ALA A 19 12.21 -14.07 -29.18
C ALA A 19 13.35 -13.40 -28.38
N LEU A 20 14.61 -13.57 -28.82
CA LEU A 20 15.78 -12.99 -28.14
C LEU A 20 15.93 -11.48 -28.41
N THR A 21 15.58 -11.04 -29.62
CA THR A 21 15.63 -9.61 -30.00
C THR A 21 14.48 -8.80 -29.40
N ALA A 22 13.33 -9.41 -29.13
CA ALA A 22 12.22 -8.75 -28.45
C ALA A 22 12.51 -8.45 -26.96
N CYS A 23 13.26 -9.31 -26.26
CA CYS A 23 13.52 -9.15 -24.82
C CYS A 23 14.72 -8.22 -24.51
N SER A 24 15.55 -7.91 -25.50
CA SER A 24 16.75 -7.05 -25.33
C SER A 24 16.49 -5.57 -25.63
N SER A 25 15.34 -5.25 -26.23
CA SER A 25 14.97 -3.89 -26.68
C SER A 25 14.65 -2.92 -25.51
N THR A 26 14.44 -3.43 -24.30
CA THR A 26 14.19 -2.64 -23.09
C THR A 26 15.45 -2.32 -22.29
N THR A 27 16.63 -2.32 -22.91
CA THR A 27 17.87 -1.83 -22.25
C THR A 27 18.00 -0.31 -22.34
N ALA A 28 17.27 0.34 -23.24
CA ALA A 28 17.21 1.80 -23.26
C ALA A 28 16.32 2.27 -22.10
N PRO A 29 16.84 3.06 -21.13
CA PRO A 29 15.98 3.72 -20.16
C PRO A 29 14.96 4.57 -20.92
N SER A 30 13.73 4.64 -20.40
CA SER A 30 12.66 5.45 -21.00
C SER A 30 13.18 6.84 -21.36
N ALA A 31 13.14 7.20 -22.65
CA ALA A 31 13.64 8.48 -23.17
C ALA A 31 12.79 9.70 -22.75
N THR A 32 11.75 9.46 -21.95
CA THR A 32 11.05 10.51 -21.22
C THR A 32 11.88 10.88 -20.00
N GLU A 33 12.26 12.16 -19.89
CA GLU A 33 12.88 12.72 -18.69
C GLU A 33 12.10 12.28 -17.44
N ILE A 34 12.71 11.41 -16.63
CA ILE A 34 12.15 10.98 -15.36
C ILE A 34 12.28 12.17 -14.43
N LYS A 35 11.20 12.95 -14.31
CA LYS A 35 11.11 14.02 -13.32
C LYS A 35 11.35 13.39 -11.96
N VAL A 36 12.51 13.66 -11.36
CA VAL A 36 12.77 13.32 -9.97
C VAL A 36 11.86 14.22 -9.15
N VAL A 37 10.67 13.72 -8.84
CA VAL A 37 9.80 14.38 -7.86
C VAL A 37 10.49 14.19 -6.52
N GLU A 38 10.92 15.31 -5.94
CA GLU A 38 11.52 15.33 -4.61
C GLU A 38 10.56 14.62 -3.65
N LYS A 39 11.03 13.55 -3.01
CA LYS A 39 10.21 12.74 -2.12
C LYS A 39 9.70 13.66 -1.01
N ALA A 40 8.39 13.90 -0.98
CA ALA A 40 7.78 14.67 0.09
C ALA A 40 8.12 14.00 1.43
N VAL A 41 8.94 14.66 2.24
CA VAL A 41 9.28 14.20 3.58
C VAL A 41 8.15 14.63 4.50
N MET A 42 7.35 13.65 4.94
CA MET A 42 6.35 13.89 5.98
C MET A 42 7.08 14.10 7.31
N PRO A 43 6.69 15.11 8.10
CA PRO A 43 7.23 15.26 9.45
C PRO A 43 6.84 14.07 10.32
N THR A 44 7.55 13.89 11.44
CA THR A 44 7.17 12.86 12.41
C THR A 44 5.86 13.25 13.09
N PRO A 45 4.86 12.35 13.16
CA PRO A 45 3.61 12.63 13.84
C PRO A 45 3.82 12.81 15.36
N PRO A 46 2.98 13.62 16.03
CA PRO A 46 3.01 13.78 17.48
C PRO A 46 2.95 12.44 18.22
N ALA A 47 3.69 12.32 19.33
CA ALA A 47 3.72 11.09 20.14
C ALA A 47 2.34 10.64 20.63
N ALA A 48 1.43 11.59 20.91
CA ALA A 48 0.06 11.30 21.32
C ALA A 48 -0.75 10.55 20.24
N LEU A 49 -0.41 10.69 18.96
CA LEU A 49 -1.03 9.93 17.87
C LEU A 49 -0.47 8.51 17.73
N MET A 50 0.72 8.27 18.27
CA MET A 50 1.43 6.99 18.17
C MET A 50 1.02 6.00 19.26
N VAL A 51 0.26 6.45 20.25
CA VAL A 51 -0.17 5.61 21.38
C VAL A 51 -1.62 5.21 21.14
N ALA A 52 -1.86 3.96 20.73
CA ALA A 52 -3.22 3.47 20.51
C ALA A 52 -4.02 3.41 21.83
N PRO A 53 -5.29 3.85 21.84
CA PRO A 53 -6.19 3.65 22.96
C PRO A 53 -6.28 2.17 23.34
N VAL A 54 -6.37 1.89 24.64
CA VAL A 54 -6.41 0.53 25.16
C VAL A 54 -7.84 0.00 25.04
N ARG A 55 -8.00 -1.08 24.29
CA ARG A 55 -9.28 -1.79 24.17
C ARG A 55 -9.63 -2.48 25.50
N PRO A 56 -10.85 -2.30 26.03
CA PRO A 56 -11.32 -3.05 27.20
C PRO A 56 -11.29 -4.56 26.95
N ASN A 57 -11.00 -5.32 28.01
CA ASN A 57 -11.04 -6.78 27.95
C ASN A 57 -12.47 -7.28 27.70
N PRO A 58 -12.64 -8.48 27.12
CA PRO A 58 -13.96 -9.08 26.98
C PRO A 58 -14.70 -9.18 28.32
N PRO A 59 -16.05 -9.15 28.32
CA PRO A 59 -16.86 -9.35 29.52
C PRO A 59 -16.47 -10.65 30.25
N LYS A 60 -16.42 -10.60 31.58
CA LYS A 60 -16.12 -11.78 32.41
C LYS A 60 -17.14 -12.92 32.25
N ASP A 61 -18.38 -12.58 31.92
CA ASP A 61 -19.49 -13.50 31.69
C ASP A 61 -20.54 -12.88 30.76
N GLY A 62 -21.50 -13.69 30.31
CA GLY A 62 -22.59 -13.26 29.42
C GLY A 62 -23.82 -12.74 30.15
N LYS A 63 -23.74 -12.36 31.43
CA LYS A 63 -24.91 -11.84 32.16
C LYS A 63 -25.24 -10.43 31.69
N THR A 64 -26.52 -10.11 31.65
CA THR A 64 -27.01 -8.81 31.15
C THR A 64 -26.33 -7.62 31.83
N ALA A 65 -26.17 -7.64 33.16
CA ALA A 65 -25.51 -6.55 33.88
C ALA A 65 -24.05 -6.35 33.43
N THR A 66 -23.27 -7.43 33.38
CA THR A 66 -21.87 -7.41 32.92
C THR A 66 -21.75 -6.92 31.47
N LEU A 67 -22.68 -7.33 30.60
CA LEU A 67 -22.70 -6.90 29.20
C LEU A 67 -23.01 -5.41 29.06
N LEU A 68 -23.93 -4.87 29.87
CA LEU A 68 -24.28 -3.46 29.86
C LEU A 68 -23.15 -2.58 30.39
N GLU A 69 -22.48 -3.01 31.46
CA GLU A 69 -21.28 -2.34 31.99
C GLU A 69 -20.17 -2.32 30.92
N HIS A 70 -19.87 -3.47 30.31
CA HIS A 70 -18.88 -3.54 29.24
C HIS A 70 -19.24 -2.69 28.03
N ALA A 71 -20.53 -2.63 27.64
CA ALA A 71 -20.96 -1.82 26.51
C ALA A 71 -20.68 -0.32 26.75
N ALA A 72 -20.87 0.17 27.98
CA ALA A 72 -20.54 1.55 28.33
C ALA A 72 -19.02 1.81 28.26
N GLU A 73 -18.20 0.92 28.83
CA GLU A 73 -16.74 1.01 28.78
C GLU A 73 -16.20 0.94 27.34
N PHE A 74 -16.72 -0.02 26.56
CA PHE A 74 -16.35 -0.21 25.16
C PHE A 74 -16.76 0.99 24.30
N GLY A 75 -17.93 1.58 24.57
CA GLY A 75 -18.37 2.83 23.95
C GLY A 75 -17.39 3.98 24.21
N GLY A 76 -16.90 4.12 25.45
CA GLY A 76 -15.87 5.11 25.79
C GLY A 76 -14.55 4.89 25.02
N TYR A 77 -14.12 3.63 24.89
CA TYR A 77 -12.96 3.28 24.05
C TYR A 77 -13.14 3.66 22.58
N VAL A 78 -14.32 3.41 22.01
CA VAL A 78 -14.61 3.78 20.61
C VAL A 78 -14.59 5.30 20.43
N ALA A 79 -15.14 6.06 21.37
CA ALA A 79 -15.10 7.52 21.32
C ALA A 79 -13.66 8.06 21.32
N GLU A 80 -12.79 7.51 22.17
CA GLU A 80 -11.37 7.88 22.19
C GLU A 80 -10.66 7.50 20.87
N LEU A 81 -10.97 6.33 20.33
CA LEU A 81 -10.44 5.88 19.04
C LEU A 81 -10.88 6.80 17.89
N GLU A 82 -12.12 7.26 17.89
CA GLU A 82 -12.65 8.21 16.91
C GLU A 82 -11.96 9.58 17.01
N ASN A 83 -11.75 10.09 18.22
CA ASN A 83 -11.00 11.33 18.46
C ASN A 83 -9.57 11.22 17.92
N GLN A 84 -8.88 10.10 18.20
CA GLN A 84 -7.53 9.90 17.68
C GLN A 84 -7.51 9.78 16.16
N ASN A 85 -8.49 9.11 15.56
CA ASN A 85 -8.63 9.00 14.10
C ASN A 85 -8.87 10.36 13.42
N GLN A 86 -9.62 11.25 14.07
CA GLN A 86 -9.80 12.62 13.60
C GLN A 86 -8.49 13.40 13.69
N ALA A 87 -7.78 13.31 14.83
CA ALA A 87 -6.50 13.98 15.00
C ALA A 87 -5.44 13.49 13.98
N TRP A 88 -5.46 12.21 13.61
CA TRP A 88 -4.67 11.67 12.51
C TRP A 88 -5.03 12.30 11.14
N ARG A 89 -6.33 12.47 10.86
CA ARG A 89 -6.81 13.11 9.62
C ARG A 89 -6.41 14.58 9.55
N ASP A 90 -6.54 15.30 10.66
CA ASP A 90 -6.16 16.71 10.73
C ASP A 90 -4.66 16.89 10.56
N TRP A 91 -3.86 16.06 11.23
CA TRP A 91 -2.42 16.06 11.09
C TRP A 91 -2.00 15.74 9.64
N ALA A 92 -2.53 14.67 9.05
CA ALA A 92 -2.21 14.30 7.69
C ALA A 92 -2.68 15.36 6.68
N GLY A 93 -3.87 15.93 6.86
CA GLY A 93 -4.44 16.98 6.00
C GLY A 93 -3.62 18.28 5.99
N ASN A 94 -3.05 18.65 7.14
CA ASN A 94 -2.21 19.84 7.27
C ASN A 94 -0.80 19.65 6.68
N HIS A 95 -0.31 18.42 6.59
CA HIS A 95 1.06 18.12 6.11
C HIS A 95 1.12 17.51 4.71
N SER A 96 0.00 17.00 4.18
CA SER A 96 -0.11 16.50 2.80
C SER A 96 -0.31 17.62 1.76
N ARG A 97 -0.68 18.84 2.20
CA ARG A 97 -0.85 19.98 1.30
C ARG A 97 0.49 20.67 1.03
N LYS A 98 1.28 20.11 0.12
CA LYS A 98 2.18 20.91 -0.74
C LYS A 98 1.85 20.59 -2.20
N VAL A 99 0.94 21.38 -2.77
CA VAL A 99 0.74 21.44 -4.22
C VAL A 99 0.77 22.91 -4.61
N GLY A 100 1.90 23.35 -5.19
CA GLY A 100 2.07 24.52 -6.07
C GLY A 100 1.68 25.91 -5.54
N ASN A 101 2.70 26.77 -5.35
CA ASN A 101 2.74 28.04 -6.09
C ASN A 101 3.67 27.82 -7.27
#